data_AF-B9S9Q0-F1
#
_entry.id   AF-B9S9Q0-F1
#
_cell.length_a   1.000
_cell.length_b   1.000
_cell.length_c   1.000
_cell.angle_alpha   90.00
_cell.angle_beta   90.00
_cell.angle_gamma   90.00
#
_symmetry.space_group_name_H-M   'P 1'
#
loop_
_entity.id
_entity.type
_entity.pdbx_description
1 polymer ?
#
loop_
_entity_poly.entity_id
_entity_poly.type
_entity_poly.pdbx_seq_one_letter_code
_entity_poly.pdbx_strand_id
1 'polypeptide(L)'
;MEVDYDAAGACMGRYLRVPVLINMLRPLKYGLLLDIGNEEPKKTIVISYERLPDFCYACGMLGHTYREYCLKACIRLEVCTF
;
A
#
# COMPACT_ATOMS: atom_id res chain seq x y z
N MET A 1 -12.07 -15.60 -5.21
CA MET A 1 -10.62 -15.39 -5.30
C MET A 1 -9.98 -16.55 -4.59
N GLU A 2 -9.23 -17.35 -5.33
CA GLU A 2 -8.56 -18.53 -4.80
C GLU A 2 -7.15 -18.10 -4.40
N VAL A 3 -6.81 -18.31 -3.14
CA VAL A 3 -5.44 -18.30 -2.67
C VAL A 3 -5.01 -19.75 -2.74
N ASP A 4 -3.92 -20.06 -3.45
CA ASP A 4 -3.40 -21.43 -3.49
C ASP A 4 -2.84 -21.78 -2.11
N TYR A 5 -3.58 -22.60 -1.38
CA TYR A 5 -3.16 -23.19 -0.13
C TYR A 5 -2.65 -24.60 -0.39
N ASP A 6 -1.59 -25.01 0.30
CA ASP A 6 -1.26 -26.42 0.42
C ASP A 6 -2.27 -27.14 1.36
N ALA A 7 -2.16 -28.46 1.47
CA ALA A 7 -3.01 -29.24 2.36
C ALA A 7 -2.90 -28.86 3.86
N ALA A 8 -1.89 -28.06 4.24
CA ALA A 8 -1.69 -27.53 5.57
C ALA A 8 -2.24 -26.09 5.75
N GLY A 9 -2.86 -25.51 4.71
CA GLY A 9 -3.38 -24.14 4.74
C GLY A 9 -2.30 -23.07 4.56
N ALA A 10 -1.08 -23.46 4.17
CA ALA A 10 0.02 -22.54 3.90
C ALA A 10 -0.10 -21.99 2.47
N CYS A 11 0.03 -20.67 2.33
CA CYS A 11 0.02 -20.01 1.02
C CYS A 11 1.24 -20.51 0.22
N MET A 12 1.04 -21.12 -0.96
CA MET A 12 2.12 -21.71 -1.76
C MET A 12 3.00 -20.67 -2.53
N GLY A 13 2.76 -19.37 -2.32
CA GLY A 13 3.45 -18.27 -3.02
C GLY A 13 4.34 -17.41 -2.10
N ARG A 14 5.35 -16.75 -2.68
CA ARG A 14 6.23 -15.80 -1.95
C ARG A 14 5.53 -14.52 -1.50
N TYR A 15 4.33 -14.24 -2.02
CA TYR A 15 3.56 -13.04 -1.77
C TYR A 15 2.06 -13.35 -1.89
N LEU A 16 1.25 -12.63 -1.11
CA LEU A 16 -0.20 -12.69 -1.16
C LEU A 16 -0.72 -11.50 -1.98
N ARG A 17 -1.56 -11.78 -2.98
CA ARG A 17 -2.24 -10.75 -3.77
C ARG A 17 -3.69 -10.66 -3.33
N VAL A 18 -4.09 -9.47 -2.88
CA VAL A 18 -5.47 -9.20 -2.43
C VAL A 18 -6.01 -7.95 -3.11
N PRO A 19 -7.30 -7.92 -3.48
CA PRO A 19 -7.96 -6.72 -3.95
C PRO A 19 -8.23 -5.85 -2.74
N VAL A 20 -7.96 -4.56 -2.86
CA VAL A 20 -8.10 -3.62 -1.77
C VAL A 20 -8.92 -2.42 -2.21
N LEU A 21 -9.76 -1.92 -1.30
CA LEU A 21 -10.37 -0.62 -1.45
C LEU A 21 -9.38 0.44 -0.94
N ILE A 22 -8.97 1.35 -1.82
CA ILE A 22 -7.99 2.38 -1.51
C ILE A 22 -8.67 3.74 -1.48
N ASN A 23 -8.41 4.52 -0.44
CA ASN A 23 -8.83 5.92 -0.40
C ASN A 23 -7.82 6.77 -1.19
N MET A 24 -8.22 7.27 -2.36
CA MET A 24 -7.38 8.09 -3.24
C MET A 24 -7.03 9.47 -2.67
N LEU A 25 -7.72 9.92 -1.62
CA LEU A 25 -7.42 11.17 -0.91
C LEU A 25 -6.32 11.01 0.15
N ARG A 26 -5.73 9.81 0.28
CA ARG A 26 -4.64 9.54 1.22
C ARG A 26 -3.46 8.89 0.49
N PRO A 27 -2.22 9.13 0.96
CA PRO A 27 -1.07 8.46 0.41
C PRO A 27 -1.18 6.93 0.58
N LEU A 28 -0.67 6.20 -0.40
CA LEU A 28 -0.56 4.75 -0.32
C LEU A 28 0.38 4.33 0.81
N LYS A 29 -0.03 3.34 1.58
CA LYS A 29 0.80 2.78 2.67
C LYS A 29 1.84 1.83 2.09
N TYR A 30 3.10 2.05 2.40
CA TYR A 30 4.19 1.16 1.98
C TYR A 30 4.35 -0.08 2.88
N GLY A 31 4.04 0.05 4.17
CA GLY A 31 4.20 -1.03 5.14
C GLY A 31 2.99 -1.17 6.05
N LEU A 32 2.71 -2.41 6.46
CA LEU A 32 1.77 -2.71 7.53
C LEU A 32 2.49 -3.44 8.64
N LEU A 33 2.27 -2.98 9.87
CA LEU A 33 2.64 -3.72 11.04
C LEU A 33 1.55 -4.75 11.31
N LEU A 34 1.86 -6.03 11.13
CA LEU A 34 0.94 -7.12 11.41
C LEU A 34 1.22 -7.71 12.78
N ASP A 35 0.12 -7.93 13.48
CA ASP A 35 0.07 -8.68 14.73
C ASP A 35 -0.34 -10.12 14.38
N ILE A 36 0.65 -11.02 14.31
CA ILE A 36 0.43 -12.43 13.94
C ILE A 36 0.39 -13.25 15.23
N GLY A 37 -0.67 -13.07 16.01
CA GLY A 37 -0.88 -13.81 17.25
C GLY A 37 0.24 -13.61 18.27
N ASN A 38 0.65 -14.70 18.94
CA ASN A 38 1.66 -14.67 20.02
C ASN A 38 3.12 -14.53 19.53
N GLU A 39 3.34 -14.23 18.25
CA GLU A 39 4.69 -13.98 17.73
C GLU A 39 5.09 -12.52 17.96
N GLU A 40 5.83 -12.28 19.05
CA GLU A 40 6.59 -11.04 19.22
C GLU A 40 8.01 -11.19 18.64
N PRO A 41 8.57 -10.16 17.97
CA PRO A 41 7.98 -8.84 17.70
C PRO A 41 7.03 -8.83 16.49
N LYS A 42 6.13 -7.84 16.45
CA LYS A 42 5.23 -7.58 15.31
C LYS A 42 6.00 -7.54 14.00
N LYS A 43 5.49 -8.23 12.98
CA LYS A 43 6.14 -8.31 11.67
C LYS A 43 5.69 -7.15 10.81
N THR A 44 6.64 -6.38 10.28
CA THR A 44 6.33 -5.37 9.25
C THR A 44 6.34 -6.06 7.89
N ILE A 45 5.21 -6.04 7.20
CA ILE A 45 5.12 -6.48 5.81
C ILE A 45 5.21 -5.29 4.87
N VAL A 46 5.89 -5.48 3.74
CA VAL A 46 5.95 -4.51 2.66
C VAL A 46 4.77 -4.75 1.73
N ILE A 47 4.04 -3.69 1.39
CA ILE A 47 2.95 -3.72 0.42
C ILE A 47 3.51 -3.30 -0.94
N SER A 48 3.26 -4.11 -1.95
CA SER A 48 3.43 -3.75 -3.34
C SER A 48 2.05 -3.62 -3.99
N TYR A 49 1.76 -2.45 -4.54
CA TYR A 49 0.52 -2.24 -5.29
C TYR A 49 0.77 -2.53 -6.76
N GLU A 50 -0.08 -3.36 -7.35
CA GLU A 50 -0.07 -3.62 -8.78
C GLU A 50 -1.18 -2.81 -9.46
N ARG A 51 -0.98 -2.41 -10.72
CA ARG A 51 -1.97 -1.73 -11.56
C ARG A 51 -2.46 -0.38 -10.99
N LEU A 52 -1.57 0.38 -10.35
CA LEU A 52 -1.87 1.75 -9.98
C LEU A 52 -1.95 2.63 -11.24
N PRO A 53 -3.00 3.46 -11.40
CA PRO A 53 -3.02 4.53 -12.40
C PRO A 53 -2.00 5.63 -12.00
N ASP A 54 -2.10 6.83 -12.56
CA ASP A 54 -1.19 7.96 -12.32
C ASP A 54 -0.82 8.11 -10.83
N PHE A 55 0.40 7.70 -10.48
CA PHE A 55 0.91 7.66 -9.11
C PHE A 55 2.12 8.56 -8.97
N CYS A 56 2.13 9.36 -7.91
CA CYS A 56 3.22 10.26 -7.62
C CYS A 56 4.19 9.67 -6.60
N TYR A 57 5.38 9.30 -7.06
CA TYR A 57 6.46 8.78 -6.21
C TYR A 57 7.00 9.79 -5.17
N ALA A 58 6.72 11.09 -5.32
CA ALA A 58 7.16 12.09 -4.35
C ALA A 58 6.22 12.25 -3.16
N CYS A 59 4.90 12.23 -3.38
CA CYS A 59 3.91 12.43 -2.30
C CYS A 59 3.09 11.18 -1.95
N GLY A 60 3.20 10.10 -2.73
CA GLY A 60 2.49 8.83 -2.50
C GLY A 60 1.01 8.85 -2.86
N MET A 61 0.53 9.89 -3.56
CA MET A 61 -0.88 10.06 -3.94
C MET A 61 -1.18 9.51 -5.33
N LEU A 62 -2.44 9.15 -5.56
CA LEU A 62 -2.98 8.81 -6.88
C LEU A 62 -3.63 10.03 -7.56
N GLY A 63 -3.69 10.01 -8.89
CA GLY A 63 -4.32 11.02 -9.73
C GLY A 63 -3.37 12.03 -10.36
N HIS A 64 -2.06 11.88 -10.20
CA HIS A 64 -1.04 12.65 -10.93
C HIS A 64 0.30 11.92 -10.94
N THR A 65 1.13 12.23 -11.93
CA THR A 65 2.52 11.75 -11.97
C THR A 65 3.48 12.79 -11.37
N TYR A 66 4.69 12.38 -10.97
CA TYR A 66 5.70 13.28 -10.41
C TYR A 66 5.98 14.52 -11.29
N ARG A 67 5.91 14.35 -12.62
CA ARG A 67 6.19 15.42 -13.59
C ARG A 67 5.05 16.43 -13.70
N GLU A 68 3.85 16.07 -13.29
CA GLU A 68 2.66 16.91 -13.34
C GLU A 68 2.43 17.54 -11.97
N TYR A 69 3.07 18.69 -11.74
CA TYR A 69 2.81 19.61 -10.62
C TYR A 69 2.25 18.95 -9.34
N CYS A 70 3.09 18.14 -8.67
CA CYS A 70 2.84 17.58 -7.32
C CYS A 70 2.52 18.66 -6.26
N LEU A 71 2.61 19.94 -6.63
CA LEU A 71 2.35 21.14 -5.85
C LEU A 71 0.86 21.52 -5.75
N LYS A 72 -0.05 20.93 -6.54
CA LYS A 72 -1.48 21.32 -6.58
C LYS A 72 -2.47 20.24 -6.11
N ALA A 73 -2.09 18.97 -6.12
CA ALA A 73 -2.99 17.84 -5.84
C ALA A 73 -2.97 17.36 -4.39
N CYS A 74 -2.21 18.02 -3.50
CA CYS A 74 -2.26 17.74 -2.06
C CYS A 74 -3.57 18.31 -1.49
N ILE A 75 -4.71 17.68 -1.81
CA ILE A 75 -6.03 18.06 -1.32
C ILE A 75 -6.22 17.49 0.08
N ARG A 76 -5.43 18.01 1.01
CA ARG A 76 -5.90 18.42 2.33
C ARG A 76 -4.87 19.38 2.91
N LEU A 77 -5.30 20.64 3.00
CA LEU A 77 -5.04 21.57 4.08
C LEU A 77 -4.20 20.95 5.21
N GLU A 78 -3.03 21.56 5.47
CA GLU A 78 -2.15 21.32 6.62
C GLU A 78 -1.45 19.97 6.65
N VAL A 79 -0.29 19.87 5.98
CA VAL A 79 1.04 19.51 6.55
C VAL A 79 1.98 19.00 5.45
N CYS A 80 2.49 19.94 4.64
CA CYS A 80 3.86 19.87 4.15
C CYS A 80 4.64 20.96 4.88
N THR A 81 4.91 20.78 6.17
CA THR A 81 6.00 21.49 6.83
C THR A 81 7.20 20.57 6.87
N PHE A 82 8.29 21.11 6.31
CA PHE A 82 9.66 20.58 6.28
C PHE A 82 10.10 19.91 7.57
#